data_AF-U4TAA6-F1
#
_entry.id   AF-U4TAA6-F1
#
_cell.length_a   1.000
_cell.length_b   1.000
_cell.length_c   1.000
_cell.angle_alpha   90.00
_cell.angle_beta   90.00
_cell.angle_gamma   90.00
#
_symmetry.space_group_name_H-M   'P 1'
#
loop_
_entity.id
_entity.type
_entity.pdbx_description
1 polymer ?
#
loop_
_entity_poly.entity_id
_entity_poly.type
_entity_poly.pdbx_seq_one_letter_code
_entity_poly.pdbx_strand_id
1 'polypeptide(L)'
;MAKRLINMIVIATTSLWALTGCDNGAETSNQTTEPAATTAAPSASTAATNTINWSLVASGETPADRASYQYPFALDSQNVRDYADYFKVDNATAQHNLTISMASNEALSKALDQLSETYVSHEVIDSEDMKLVIHTTPDVAASSYDYVLSDDFAKGLVLPIEIKPDGKKGDVKAHGEMVE
;
A
#
# COMPACT_ATOMS: atom_id res chain seq x y z
N MET A 1 35.75 -9.36 45.71
CA MET A 1 35.29 -10.74 45.45
C MET A 1 34.64 -10.80 44.08
N ALA A 2 34.79 -11.94 43.39
CA ALA A 2 34.09 -12.40 42.19
C ALA A 2 34.30 -11.64 40.85
N LYS A 3 35.38 -12.07 40.18
CA LYS A 3 35.58 -12.18 38.73
C LYS A 3 34.43 -12.98 38.07
N ARG A 4 33.90 -12.58 36.91
CA ARG A 4 33.51 -13.51 35.82
C ARG A 4 33.61 -12.84 34.44
N LEU A 5 34.18 -13.62 33.53
CA LEU A 5 34.61 -13.33 32.17
C LEU A 5 33.70 -14.08 31.18
N ILE A 6 33.56 -13.47 29.98
CA ILE A 6 33.54 -14.08 28.63
C ILE A 6 32.43 -15.09 28.29
N ASN A 7 31.70 -14.81 27.20
CA ASN A 7 31.66 -15.69 26.01
C ASN A 7 31.05 -14.96 24.81
N MET A 8 31.95 -14.53 23.92
CA MET A 8 31.66 -14.09 22.55
C MET A 8 31.80 -15.34 21.67
N ILE A 9 30.75 -15.75 20.97
CA ILE A 9 30.80 -16.85 20.01
C ILE A 9 30.61 -16.26 18.62
N VAL A 10 31.69 -16.25 17.85
CA VAL A 10 31.71 -16.03 16.40
C VAL A 10 31.61 -17.40 15.74
N ILE A 11 30.52 -17.66 15.00
CA ILE A 11 30.40 -18.84 14.15
C ILE A 11 30.67 -18.38 12.72
N ALA A 12 31.88 -18.64 12.25
CA ALA A 12 32.24 -18.60 10.84
C ALA A 12 32.10 -20.02 10.28
N THR A 13 31.13 -20.24 9.39
CA THR A 13 31.03 -21.47 8.60
C THR A 13 31.26 -21.13 7.14
N THR A 14 32.52 -21.25 6.71
CA THR A 14 32.92 -21.31 5.31
C THR A 14 32.55 -22.67 4.73
N SER A 15 31.55 -22.71 3.86
CA SER A 15 31.30 -23.90 3.03
C SER A 15 31.90 -23.66 1.64
N LEU A 16 33.08 -24.24 1.45
CA LEU A 16 33.74 -24.40 0.16
C LEU A 16 32.92 -25.37 -0.68
N TRP A 17 32.46 -24.94 -1.86
CA TRP A 17 32.01 -25.86 -2.91
C TRP A 17 33.18 -26.10 -3.86
N ALA A 18 33.62 -27.36 -3.89
CA ALA A 18 34.65 -27.86 -4.77
C ALA A 18 34.15 -27.89 -6.23
N LEU A 19 34.98 -27.40 -7.14
CA LEU A 19 34.85 -27.60 -8.58
C LEU A 19 35.10 -29.10 -8.88
N THR A 20 34.05 -29.85 -9.16
CA THR A 20 34.17 -31.14 -9.86
C THR A 20 34.18 -30.88 -11.36
N GLY A 21 35.39 -30.83 -11.92
CA GLY A 21 35.59 -31.12 -13.33
C GLY A 21 35.51 -32.63 -13.55
N CYS A 22 34.72 -33.04 -14.54
CA CYS A 22 34.81 -34.36 -15.15
C CYS A 22 35.11 -34.19 -16.63
N ASP A 23 36.39 -34.33 -16.92
CA ASP A 23 36.97 -34.68 -18.20
C ASP A 23 36.66 -36.16 -18.51
N ASN A 24 36.21 -36.45 -19.74
CA ASN A 24 36.49 -37.69 -20.46
C ASN A 24 35.93 -37.59 -21.89
N GLY A 25 36.82 -37.71 -22.87
CA GLY A 25 36.52 -37.55 -24.28
C GLY A 25 35.95 -38.80 -24.98
N ALA A 26 35.21 -38.55 -26.07
CA ALA A 26 35.38 -39.12 -27.40
C ALA A 26 34.33 -38.51 -28.35
N GLU A 27 34.73 -38.34 -29.61
CA GLU A 27 34.13 -37.53 -30.67
C GLU A 27 32.71 -37.96 -31.10
N THR A 28 31.85 -36.98 -31.46
CA THR A 28 31.18 -36.86 -32.78
C THR A 28 30.19 -35.69 -32.76
N SER A 29 30.28 -34.86 -33.81
CA SER A 29 29.50 -33.67 -34.13
C SER A 29 27.98 -33.75 -33.88
N ASN A 30 27.42 -32.69 -33.29
CA ASN A 30 26.27 -32.01 -33.86
C ASN A 30 26.07 -30.62 -33.25
N GLN A 31 25.75 -29.65 -34.11
CA GLN A 31 25.32 -28.30 -33.74
C GLN A 31 24.20 -28.35 -32.71
N THR A 32 24.30 -27.59 -31.63
CA THR A 32 23.15 -27.21 -30.80
C THR A 32 23.41 -25.85 -30.17
N THR A 33 22.50 -24.94 -30.50
CA THR A 33 22.29 -23.60 -30.00
C THR A 33 22.51 -23.48 -28.50
N GLU A 34 23.35 -22.53 -28.13
CA GLU A 34 23.56 -22.01 -26.77
C GLU A 34 22.23 -21.52 -26.18
N PRO A 35 21.70 -22.10 -25.08
CA PRO A 35 20.76 -21.39 -24.24
C PRO A 35 21.59 -20.68 -23.18
N ALA A 36 21.60 -19.35 -23.24
CA ALA A 36 21.98 -18.52 -22.12
C ALA A 36 21.17 -18.96 -20.90
N ALA A 37 21.84 -19.57 -19.93
CA ALA A 37 21.25 -19.86 -18.63
C ALA A 37 21.07 -18.52 -17.90
N THR A 38 19.97 -17.83 -18.17
CA THR A 38 19.42 -16.84 -17.27
C THR A 38 19.01 -17.60 -16.01
N THR A 39 19.89 -17.61 -15.02
CA THR A 39 19.52 -17.88 -13.62
C THR A 39 18.54 -16.79 -13.22
N ALA A 40 17.25 -17.01 -13.52
CA ALA A 40 16.19 -16.32 -12.82
C ALA A 40 16.29 -16.81 -11.38
N ALA A 41 16.80 -15.94 -10.50
CA ALA A 41 16.60 -16.12 -9.08
C ALA A 41 15.10 -16.37 -8.87
N PRO A 42 14.69 -17.42 -8.13
CA PRO A 42 13.31 -17.51 -7.73
C PRO A 42 13.05 -16.27 -6.87
N SER A 43 12.26 -15.33 -7.39
CA SER A 43 11.60 -14.36 -6.54
C SER A 43 10.82 -15.20 -5.54
N ALA A 44 11.38 -15.35 -4.34
CA ALA A 44 10.67 -15.92 -3.23
C ALA A 44 9.43 -15.05 -3.07
N SER A 45 8.30 -15.53 -3.60
CA SER A 45 6.99 -15.08 -3.17
C SER A 45 6.91 -15.51 -1.73
N THR A 46 7.43 -14.68 -0.84
CA THR A 46 7.09 -14.74 0.57
C THR A 46 5.58 -14.59 0.58
N ALA A 47 4.87 -15.69 0.83
CA ALA A 47 3.42 -15.64 0.93
C ALA A 47 3.08 -14.59 2.00
N ALA A 48 2.19 -13.66 1.68
CA ALA A 48 1.76 -12.65 2.64
C ALA A 48 1.28 -13.34 3.92
N THR A 49 1.89 -12.98 5.05
CA THR A 49 1.63 -13.59 6.36
C THR A 49 0.62 -12.79 7.17
N ASN A 50 0.38 -11.53 6.80
CA ASN A 50 -0.50 -10.60 7.51
C ASN A 50 -1.75 -10.29 6.68
N THR A 51 -2.92 -10.40 7.29
CA THR A 51 -4.22 -10.05 6.68
C THR A 51 -4.94 -9.05 7.55
N ILE A 52 -5.62 -8.08 6.94
CA ILE A 52 -6.42 -7.11 7.68
C ILE A 52 -7.75 -7.75 8.07
N ASN A 53 -8.11 -7.62 9.34
CA ASN A 53 -9.46 -7.96 9.81
C ASN A 53 -10.37 -6.75 9.69
N TRP A 54 -11.08 -6.64 8.57
CA TRP A 54 -11.98 -5.52 8.28
C TRP A 54 -13.12 -5.36 9.29
N SER A 55 -13.50 -6.43 9.99
CA SER A 55 -14.54 -6.34 11.04
C SER A 55 -14.10 -5.49 12.24
N LEU A 56 -12.78 -5.34 12.46
CA LEU A 56 -12.22 -4.47 13.50
C LEU A 56 -12.03 -3.02 13.02
N VAL A 57 -12.01 -2.80 11.70
CA VAL A 57 -11.96 -1.47 11.08
C VAL A 57 -13.36 -0.86 11.01
N ALA A 58 -14.36 -1.67 10.70
CA ALA A 58 -15.74 -1.26 10.47
C ALA A 58 -16.28 -0.28 11.53
N SER A 59 -16.85 0.83 11.07
CA SER A 59 -17.50 1.81 11.95
C SER A 59 -18.82 1.34 12.55
N GLY A 60 -19.48 0.38 11.88
CA GLY A 60 -20.84 -0.08 12.20
C GLY A 60 -21.95 0.80 11.63
N GLU A 61 -21.60 1.87 10.90
CA GLU A 61 -22.57 2.75 10.25
C GLU A 61 -23.18 2.11 9.00
N THR A 62 -24.41 2.53 8.66
CA THR A 62 -25.09 2.08 7.43
C THR A 62 -24.79 3.04 6.29
N PRO A 63 -24.48 2.54 5.07
CA PRO A 63 -24.30 3.40 3.90
C PRO A 63 -25.53 4.28 3.65
N ALA A 64 -25.29 5.57 3.46
CA ALA A 64 -26.31 6.53 3.07
C ALA A 64 -26.58 6.43 1.56
N ASP A 65 -27.80 6.78 1.16
CA ASP A 65 -28.12 6.94 -0.26
C ASP A 65 -27.51 8.25 -0.80
N ARG A 66 -26.60 8.11 -1.76
CA ARG A 66 -25.89 9.25 -2.38
C ARG A 66 -26.83 10.23 -3.06
N ALA A 67 -27.97 9.77 -3.58
CA ALA A 67 -28.91 10.63 -4.31
C ALA A 67 -29.71 11.56 -3.37
N SER A 68 -29.85 11.18 -2.10
CA SER A 68 -30.58 11.96 -1.07
C SER A 68 -29.68 12.51 0.03
N TYR A 69 -28.36 12.32 -0.07
CA TYR A 69 -27.40 12.79 0.92
C TYR A 69 -27.33 14.32 0.98
N GLN A 70 -27.33 14.86 2.19
CA GLN A 70 -27.20 16.30 2.44
C GLN A 70 -25.72 16.67 2.62
N TYR A 71 -25.08 17.04 1.51
CA TYR A 71 -23.68 17.45 1.55
C TYR A 71 -23.47 18.78 2.28
N PRO A 72 -22.37 18.94 3.02
CA PRO A 72 -22.03 20.18 3.72
C PRO A 72 -21.60 21.31 2.77
N PHE A 73 -21.17 20.97 1.55
CA PHE A 73 -20.83 21.94 0.51
C PHE A 73 -21.99 22.13 -0.45
N ALA A 74 -22.28 23.37 -0.84
CA ALA A 74 -23.21 23.64 -1.93
C ALA A 74 -22.60 23.17 -3.28
N LEU A 75 -23.44 22.59 -4.14
CA LEU A 75 -23.05 22.04 -5.45
C LEU A 75 -22.44 23.11 -6.38
N ASP A 76 -22.85 24.36 -6.21
CA ASP A 76 -22.36 25.53 -6.93
C ASP A 76 -21.44 26.41 -6.07
N SER A 77 -20.84 25.87 -5.01
CA SER A 77 -19.81 26.59 -4.26
C SER A 77 -18.52 26.71 -5.07
N GLN A 78 -17.71 27.73 -4.77
CA GLN A 78 -16.42 27.91 -5.43
C GLN A 78 -15.49 26.72 -5.19
N ASN A 79 -15.44 26.20 -3.96
CA ASN A 79 -14.63 25.04 -3.61
C ASN A 79 -14.97 23.81 -4.47
N VAL A 80 -16.26 23.53 -4.67
CA VAL A 80 -16.71 22.40 -5.51
C VAL A 80 -16.31 22.61 -6.97
N ARG A 81 -16.46 23.83 -7.51
CA ARG A 81 -16.05 24.13 -8.89
C ARG A 81 -14.54 24.03 -9.09
N ASP A 82 -13.75 24.55 -8.16
CA ASP A 82 -12.29 24.50 -8.23
C ASP A 82 -11.80 23.05 -8.17
N TYR A 83 -12.41 22.24 -7.31
CA TYR A 83 -12.15 20.81 -7.22
C TYR A 83 -12.53 20.07 -8.49
N ALA A 84 -13.73 20.32 -9.01
CA ALA A 84 -14.24 19.74 -10.26
C ALA A 84 -13.31 20.06 -11.43
N ASP A 85 -12.85 21.31 -11.55
CA ASP A 85 -11.89 21.68 -12.59
C ASP A 85 -10.53 21.02 -12.36
N TYR A 86 -9.98 21.04 -11.15
CA TYR A 86 -8.66 20.46 -10.89
C TYR A 86 -8.61 18.96 -11.23
N PHE A 87 -9.60 18.19 -10.77
CA PHE A 87 -9.67 16.74 -10.98
C PHE A 87 -10.42 16.33 -12.26
N LYS A 88 -10.93 17.29 -13.02
CA LYS A 88 -11.68 17.09 -14.27
C LYS A 88 -12.89 16.14 -14.11
N VAL A 89 -13.64 16.34 -13.03
CA VAL A 89 -14.90 15.63 -12.72
C VAL A 89 -16.08 16.60 -12.73
N ASP A 90 -17.32 16.09 -12.73
CA ASP A 90 -18.50 16.96 -12.59
C ASP A 90 -18.66 17.48 -11.15
N ASN A 91 -19.48 18.53 -10.97
CA ASN A 91 -19.67 19.16 -9.66
C ASN A 91 -20.27 18.22 -8.60
N ALA A 92 -21.13 17.26 -8.97
CA ALA A 92 -21.71 16.34 -8.00
C ALA A 92 -20.66 15.34 -7.51
N THR A 93 -19.83 14.82 -8.42
CA THR A 93 -18.65 14.02 -8.09
C THR A 93 -17.68 14.81 -7.23
N ALA A 94 -17.38 16.06 -7.58
CA ALA A 94 -16.48 16.92 -6.78
C ALA A 94 -17.03 17.21 -5.37
N GLN A 95 -18.32 17.51 -5.24
CA GLN A 95 -18.97 17.72 -3.94
C GLN A 95 -18.85 16.49 -3.05
N HIS A 96 -19.07 15.30 -3.62
CA HIS A 96 -18.92 14.03 -2.94
C HIS A 96 -17.47 13.79 -2.52
N ASN A 97 -16.53 13.88 -3.46
CA ASN A 97 -15.12 13.60 -3.22
C ASN A 97 -14.50 14.56 -2.21
N LEU A 98 -14.82 15.86 -2.30
CA LEU A 98 -14.37 16.85 -1.33
C LEU A 98 -14.83 16.51 0.09
N THR A 99 -16.08 16.07 0.24
CA THR A 99 -16.65 15.68 1.54
C THR A 99 -15.93 14.46 2.12
N ILE A 100 -15.75 13.42 1.30
CA ILE A 100 -15.05 12.19 1.73
C ILE A 100 -13.57 12.47 2.00
N SER A 101 -12.91 13.28 1.19
CA SER A 101 -11.47 13.53 1.26
C SER A 101 -11.11 14.19 2.60
N MET A 102 -11.95 15.14 3.05
CA MET A 102 -11.81 15.76 4.37
C MET A 102 -12.01 14.78 5.53
N ALA A 103 -12.83 13.74 5.35
CA ALA A 103 -13.10 12.71 6.36
C ALA A 103 -12.20 11.46 6.21
N SER A 104 -11.38 11.37 5.17
CA SER A 104 -10.60 10.17 4.82
C SER A 104 -9.61 9.72 5.91
N ASN A 105 -9.16 10.67 6.74
CA ASN A 105 -8.28 10.40 7.88
C ASN A 105 -8.92 9.47 8.93
N GLU A 106 -10.25 9.44 9.03
CA GLU A 106 -10.97 8.51 9.90
C GLU A 106 -10.68 7.06 9.47
N ALA A 107 -10.95 6.75 8.21
CA ALA A 107 -10.74 5.42 7.62
C ALA A 107 -9.26 5.02 7.66
N LEU A 108 -8.36 5.95 7.32
CA LEU A 108 -6.92 5.73 7.38
C LEU A 108 -6.47 5.35 8.80
N SER A 109 -6.86 6.13 9.81
CA SER A 109 -6.43 5.89 11.20
C SER A 109 -6.85 4.50 11.69
N LYS A 110 -8.08 4.06 11.36
CA LYS A 110 -8.57 2.71 11.69
C LYS A 110 -7.80 1.60 10.99
N ALA A 111 -7.38 1.80 9.74
CA ALA A 111 -6.56 0.83 9.03
C ALA A 111 -5.14 0.77 9.62
N LEU A 112 -4.57 1.92 10.00
CA LEU A 112 -3.24 2.02 10.59
C LEU A 112 -3.13 1.30 11.94
N ASP A 113 -4.21 1.24 12.73
CA ASP A 113 -4.25 0.48 14.00
C ASP A 113 -3.89 -1.01 13.81
N GLN A 114 -4.17 -1.58 12.64
CA GLN A 114 -3.79 -2.97 12.31
C GLN A 114 -2.48 -3.08 11.54
N LEU A 115 -2.17 -2.11 10.70
CA LEU A 115 -1.00 -2.16 9.82
C LEU A 115 0.31 -1.88 10.57
N SER A 116 0.30 -0.96 11.54
CA SER A 116 1.48 -0.64 12.37
C SER A 116 2.78 -0.50 11.53
N GLU A 117 3.78 -1.34 11.77
CA GLU A 117 5.09 -1.32 11.11
C GLU A 117 5.08 -1.73 9.62
N THR A 118 3.98 -2.33 9.13
CA THR A 118 3.84 -2.75 7.73
C THR A 118 3.32 -1.63 6.81
N TYR A 119 2.89 -0.51 7.39
CA TYR A 119 2.47 0.67 6.63
C TYR A 119 3.68 1.39 6.01
N VAL A 120 3.56 1.78 4.73
CA VAL A 120 4.61 2.49 4.00
C VAL A 120 4.15 3.89 3.60
N SER A 121 3.00 4.01 2.95
CA SER A 121 2.42 5.30 2.55
C SER A 121 0.93 5.16 2.23
N HIS A 122 0.25 6.27 1.95
CA HIS A 122 -1.11 6.26 1.40
C HIS A 122 -1.28 7.40 0.39
N GLU A 123 -2.29 7.26 -0.46
CA GLU A 123 -2.77 8.32 -1.34
C GLU A 123 -4.30 8.23 -1.45
N VAL A 124 -4.95 9.39 -1.57
CA VAL A 124 -6.37 9.47 -1.97
C VAL A 124 -6.40 9.73 -3.46
N ILE A 125 -7.06 8.85 -4.21
CA ILE A 125 -7.29 9.05 -5.64
C ILE A 125 -8.62 9.79 -5.76
N ASP A 126 -8.55 11.05 -6.17
CA ASP A 126 -9.70 11.92 -6.34
C ASP A 126 -10.14 11.96 -7.81
N SER A 127 -10.87 10.92 -8.21
CA SER A 127 -11.46 10.77 -9.56
C SER A 127 -12.92 10.34 -9.46
N GLU A 128 -13.52 9.90 -10.58
CA GLU A 128 -14.86 9.30 -10.55
C GLU A 128 -14.93 8.07 -9.61
N ASP A 129 -13.81 7.34 -9.48
CA ASP A 129 -13.66 6.15 -8.63
C ASP A 129 -12.84 6.46 -7.39
N MET A 130 -13.31 7.40 -6.58
CA MET A 130 -12.60 7.84 -5.39
C MET A 130 -12.24 6.67 -4.46
N LYS A 131 -10.97 6.61 -4.03
CA LYS A 131 -10.50 5.59 -3.07
C LYS A 131 -9.30 6.04 -2.27
N LEU A 132 -9.16 5.47 -1.08
CA LEU A 132 -7.95 5.52 -0.27
C LEU A 132 -7.08 4.30 -0.61
N VAL A 133 -5.90 4.53 -1.18
CA VAL A 133 -4.91 3.48 -1.41
C VAL A 133 -3.89 3.52 -0.30
N ILE A 134 -3.65 2.39 0.36
CA ILE A 134 -2.64 2.23 1.40
C ILE A 134 -1.56 1.28 0.89
N HIS A 135 -0.35 1.79 0.79
CA HIS A 135 0.83 1.04 0.40
C HIS A 135 1.46 0.39 1.63
N THR A 136 1.68 -0.91 1.55
CA THR A 136 2.24 -1.71 2.63
C THR A 136 3.49 -2.46 2.18
N THR A 137 4.17 -3.07 3.13
CA THR A 137 5.21 -4.06 2.85
C THR A 137 4.62 -5.33 2.21
N PRO A 138 5.43 -6.14 1.50
CA PRO A 138 4.96 -7.33 0.77
C PRO A 138 4.37 -8.46 1.65
N ASP A 139 4.58 -8.43 2.96
CA ASP A 139 4.07 -9.42 3.91
C ASP A 139 2.58 -9.20 4.27
N VAL A 140 1.95 -8.12 3.81
CA VAL A 140 0.51 -7.88 3.94
C VAL A 140 -0.20 -8.34 2.67
N ALA A 141 -1.34 -9.03 2.82
CA ALA A 141 -2.14 -9.45 1.68
C ALA A 141 -2.90 -8.27 1.05
N ALA A 142 -2.87 -8.17 -0.28
CA ALA A 142 -3.73 -7.25 -1.00
C ALA A 142 -5.21 -7.52 -0.69
N SER A 143 -5.96 -6.46 -0.41
CA SER A 143 -7.37 -6.54 -0.04
C SER A 143 -8.05 -5.19 -0.23
N SER A 144 -9.38 -5.19 -0.27
CA SER A 144 -10.18 -3.97 -0.36
C SER A 144 -11.35 -4.00 0.61
N TYR A 145 -11.83 -2.83 1.00
CA TYR A 145 -12.95 -2.68 1.92
C TYR A 145 -13.68 -1.36 1.71
N ASP A 146 -15.00 -1.40 1.68
CA ASP A 146 -15.85 -0.22 1.58
C ASP A 146 -16.12 0.33 2.99
N TYR A 147 -15.33 1.31 3.42
CA TYR A 147 -15.47 1.91 4.74
C TYR A 147 -16.61 2.91 4.77
N VAL A 148 -17.55 2.74 5.70
CA VAL A 148 -18.64 3.70 5.92
C VAL A 148 -18.20 4.72 6.97
N LEU A 149 -18.09 5.98 6.58
CA LEU A 149 -17.66 7.07 7.45
C LEU A 149 -18.64 7.27 8.62
N SER A 150 -18.11 7.55 9.80
CA SER A 150 -18.90 7.77 11.02
C SER A 150 -18.85 9.20 11.56
N ASP A 151 -17.88 10.00 11.10
CA ASP A 151 -17.82 11.43 11.38
C ASP A 151 -19.09 12.12 10.87
N ASP A 152 -19.72 12.94 11.72
CA ASP A 152 -20.99 13.64 11.43
C ASP A 152 -20.97 14.42 10.11
N PHE A 153 -19.80 14.93 9.70
CA PHE A 153 -19.62 15.67 8.46
C PHE A 153 -19.85 14.83 7.20
N ALA A 154 -19.48 13.54 7.23
CA ALA A 154 -19.51 12.63 6.10
C ALA A 154 -20.27 11.32 6.41
N LYS A 155 -21.03 11.30 7.50
CA LYS A 155 -21.62 10.11 8.09
C LYS A 155 -22.44 9.30 7.10
N GLY A 156 -22.10 8.02 6.93
CA GLY A 156 -22.79 7.13 6.00
C GLY A 156 -22.24 7.17 4.57
N LEU A 157 -21.38 8.13 4.20
CA LEU A 157 -20.68 8.08 2.93
C LEU A 157 -19.64 6.96 2.94
N VAL A 158 -19.45 6.33 1.78
CA VAL A 158 -18.56 5.19 1.62
C VAL A 158 -17.24 5.64 1.00
N LEU A 159 -16.13 5.35 1.68
CA LEU A 159 -14.77 5.48 1.17
C LEU A 159 -14.19 4.09 0.90
N PRO A 160 -14.01 3.69 -0.38
CA PRO A 160 -13.29 2.47 -0.71
C PRO A 160 -11.83 2.56 -0.25
N ILE A 161 -11.36 1.53 0.46
CA ILE A 161 -9.97 1.34 0.86
C ILE A 161 -9.37 0.22 0.01
N GLU A 162 -8.15 0.41 -0.49
CA GLU A 162 -7.38 -0.59 -1.22
C GLU A 162 -5.99 -0.76 -0.58
N ILE A 163 -5.64 -1.98 -0.20
CA ILE A 163 -4.31 -2.34 0.31
C ILE A 163 -3.44 -2.83 -0.84
N LYS A 164 -2.33 -2.14 -1.08
CA LYS A 164 -1.34 -2.48 -2.10
C LYS A 164 -0.01 -2.87 -1.46
N PRO A 165 0.37 -4.16 -1.48
CA PRO A 165 1.65 -4.62 -0.94
C PRO A 165 2.79 -4.43 -1.95
N ASP A 166 3.03 -3.18 -2.34
CA ASP A 166 4.01 -2.80 -3.36
C ASP A 166 5.23 -2.03 -2.80
N GLY A 167 5.23 -1.70 -1.50
CA GLY A 167 6.30 -0.95 -0.85
C GLY A 167 6.49 0.48 -1.41
N LYS A 168 5.53 1.02 -2.15
CA LYS A 168 5.62 2.38 -2.71
C LYS A 168 5.66 3.38 -1.57
N LYS A 169 6.72 4.20 -1.53
CA LYS A 169 6.81 5.36 -0.66
C LYS A 169 6.01 6.50 -1.29
N GLY A 170 5.33 7.27 -0.46
CA GLY A 170 4.60 8.45 -0.94
C GLY A 170 5.57 9.44 -1.56
N ASP A 171 5.14 10.11 -2.62
CA ASP A 171 5.86 11.23 -3.22
C ASP A 171 5.78 12.44 -2.28
N VAL A 172 6.48 12.38 -1.14
CA VAL A 172 6.71 13.56 -0.31
C VAL A 172 7.75 14.39 -1.03
N LYS A 173 7.31 15.28 -1.94
CA LYS A 173 8.13 16.45 -2.28
C LYS A 173 8.31 17.22 -0.99
N ALA A 174 9.45 17.05 -0.34
CA ALA A 174 9.87 17.92 0.74
C ALA A 174 9.67 19.37 0.26
N HIS A 175 8.73 20.09 0.87
CA HIS A 175 8.65 21.53 0.71
C HIS A 175 10.02 22.05 1.15
N GLY A 176 10.85 22.38 0.16
CA GLY A 176 12.16 22.95 0.38
C GLY A 176 11.98 24.17 1.27
N GLU A 177 12.54 24.05 2.47
CA GLU A 177 12.83 25.14 3.38
C GLU A 177 13.30 26.33 2.53
N MET A 178 12.47 27.37 2.46
CA MET A 178 12.90 28.67 1.97
C MET A 178 13.93 29.15 2.97
N VAL A 179 15.19 28.86 2.69
CA VAL A 179 16.33 29.51 3.33
C VAL A 179 16.22 30.99 2.96
N GLU A 180 15.96 31.82 3.97
CA GLU A 180 15.92 33.28 3.88
C GLU A 180 17.18 33.89 3.27
#